data_AF-A0AAD6ATU0-F1
#
_entry.id   AF-A0AAD6ATU0-F1
#
_cell.length_a   1.000
_cell.length_b   1.000
_cell.length_c   1.000
_cell.angle_alpha   90.00
_cell.angle_beta   90.00
_cell.angle_gamma   90.00
#
_symmetry.space_group_name_H-M   'P 1'
#
loop_
_entity.id
_entity.type
_entity.pdbx_description
1 polymer ?
#
loop_
_entity_poly.entity_id
_entity_poly.type
_entity_poly.pdbx_seq_one_letter_code
_entity_poly.pdbx_strand_id
1 'polypeptide(L)'
;MLNTSLQGKENSILDLEDGIQGFEARLGLWHSQLVAGELVMFPVLTAYQVSTGLPLSDSVKQNIDEHLSQLQENFKRYFPDSQRAQNLQWMKFPFQAVPSQDLGLSQAELEALVTLQVNRGRKVVMFGHGVSPHNASGCLEMLRPSKRTA
;
A
#
# COMPACT_ATOMS: atom_id res chain seq x y z
N MET A 1 -2.83 13.80 28.10
CA MET A 1 -2.00 14.23 26.95
C MET A 1 -1.07 13.09 26.60
N LEU A 2 -1.19 12.56 25.38
CA LEU A 2 -0.42 11.41 24.90
C LEU A 2 0.88 11.91 24.30
N ASN A 3 2.03 11.40 24.78
CA ASN A 3 3.33 11.83 24.31
C ASN A 3 3.63 11.16 22.96
N THR A 4 3.51 11.92 21.88
CA THR A 4 3.71 11.45 20.50
C THR A 4 5.17 11.08 20.19
N SER A 5 6.14 11.45 21.04
CA SER A 5 7.53 10.98 20.87
C SER A 5 7.77 9.56 21.38
N LEU A 6 6.85 9.03 22.21
CA LEU A 6 6.83 7.65 22.69
C LEU A 6 6.03 6.72 21.77
N GLN A 7 5.12 7.28 20.97
CA GLN A 7 4.53 6.57 19.86
C GLN A 7 5.64 6.45 18.81
N GLY A 8 6.16 5.24 18.60
CA GLY A 8 7.16 4.98 17.58
C GLY A 8 6.73 5.49 16.19
N LYS A 9 7.64 5.41 15.23
CA LYS A 9 7.43 5.85 13.83
C LYS A 9 6.00 5.54 13.36
N GLU A 10 5.28 6.55 12.88
CA GLU A 10 3.88 6.44 12.44
C GLU A 10 3.76 5.48 11.26
N ASN A 11 3.67 4.18 11.55
CA ASN A 11 3.31 3.16 10.56
C ASN A 11 1.79 3.01 10.65
N SER A 12 1.10 3.33 9.56
CA SER A 12 -0.34 3.09 9.47
C SER A 12 -0.61 1.59 9.37
N ILE A 13 -1.83 1.18 9.71
CA ILE A 13 -2.29 -0.20 9.49
C ILE A 13 -2.06 -0.61 8.03
N LEU A 14 -2.20 0.32 7.09
CA LEU A 14 -1.98 0.08 5.65
C LEU A 14 -0.52 -0.14 5.27
N ASP A 15 0.43 0.44 6.02
CA ASP A 15 1.86 0.22 5.80
C ASP A 15 2.29 -1.14 6.33
N LEU A 16 1.69 -1.56 7.45
CA LEU A 16 1.92 -2.88 8.04
C LEU A 16 1.34 -3.99 7.15
N GLU A 17 0.13 -3.79 6.61
CA GLU A 17 -0.52 -4.72 5.67
C GLU A 17 0.30 -4.89 4.39
N ASP A 18 0.80 -3.80 3.78
CA ASP A 18 1.73 -3.90 2.64
C ASP A 18 3.01 -4.66 3.00
N GLY A 19 3.53 -4.45 4.22
CA GLY A 19 4.70 -5.15 4.72
C GLY A 19 4.47 -6.66 4.82
N ILE A 20 3.29 -7.06 5.32
CA ILE A 20 2.85 -8.45 5.42
C ILE A 20 2.69 -9.06 4.02
N GLN A 21 1.92 -8.42 3.14
CA GLN A 21 1.72 -8.89 1.76
C GLN A 21 3.04 -9.00 0.98
N GLY A 22 3.92 -8.00 1.13
CA GLY A 22 5.24 -7.99 0.51
C GLY A 22 6.14 -9.09 1.07
N PHE A 23 6.00 -9.45 2.35
CA PHE A 23 6.74 -10.57 2.93
C PHE A 23 6.21 -11.92 2.45
N GLU A 24 4.89 -12.11 2.38
CA GLU A 24 4.30 -13.32 1.79
C GLU A 24 4.74 -13.53 0.33
N ALA A 25 4.79 -12.45 -0.47
CA ALA A 25 5.31 -12.51 -1.83
C ALA A 25 6.80 -12.91 -1.88
N ARG A 26 7.60 -12.43 -0.92
CA ARG A 26 9.01 -12.85 -0.77
C ARG A 26 9.13 -14.33 -0.42
N LEU A 27 8.28 -14.87 0.45
CA LEU A 27 8.28 -16.30 0.77
C LEU A 27 8.03 -17.16 -0.48
N GLY A 28 7.05 -16.79 -1.31
CA GLY A 28 6.79 -17.47 -2.58
C GLY A 28 7.98 -17.41 -3.55
N LEU A 29 8.64 -16.24 -3.63
CA LEU A 29 9.85 -16.08 -4.42
C LEU A 29 10.99 -16.97 -3.89
N TRP A 30 11.21 -17.01 -2.58
CA TRP A 30 12.25 -17.83 -1.97
C TRP A 30 12.03 -19.32 -2.18
N HIS A 31 10.78 -19.78 -2.10
CA HIS A 31 10.43 -21.16 -2.45
C HIS A 31 10.77 -21.47 -3.91
N SER A 32 10.46 -20.57 -4.86
CA SER A 32 10.79 -20.78 -6.28
C SER A 32 12.31 -20.83 -6.53
N GLN A 33 13.08 -19.99 -5.82
CA GLN A 33 14.53 -19.95 -5.92
C GLN A 33 15.18 -21.19 -5.30
N LEU A 34 14.64 -21.69 -4.18
CA LEU A 34 15.09 -22.94 -3.55
C LEU A 34 14.95 -24.13 -4.50
N VAL A 35 13.84 -24.22 -5.24
CA VAL A 35 13.62 -25.25 -6.28
C VAL A 35 14.60 -25.09 -7.45
N ALA A 36 14.92 -23.86 -7.84
CA ALA A 36 15.93 -23.57 -8.86
C ALA A 36 17.37 -23.83 -8.39
N GLY A 37 17.59 -24.13 -7.10
CA GLY A 37 18.91 -24.31 -6.51
C GLY A 37 19.65 -23.01 -6.19
N GLU A 38 18.99 -21.87 -6.36
CA GLU A 38 19.53 -20.54 -6.10
C GLU A 38 19.22 -20.11 -4.66
N LEU A 39 20.25 -19.81 -3.88
CA LEU A 39 20.10 -19.54 -2.44
C LEU A 39 20.38 -18.08 -2.08
N VAL A 40 20.19 -17.17 -3.04
CA VAL A 40 20.49 -15.75 -2.93
C VAL A 40 19.77 -15.08 -1.74
N MET A 41 18.62 -15.63 -1.33
CA MET A 41 17.85 -15.16 -0.17
C MET A 41 18.53 -15.42 1.18
N PHE A 42 19.51 -16.34 1.23
CA PHE A 42 20.28 -16.68 2.42
C PHE A 42 21.77 -16.38 2.19
N PRO A 43 22.21 -15.10 2.27
CA PRO A 43 23.57 -14.70 1.91
C PRO A 43 24.67 -15.48 2.63
N VAL A 44 24.42 -15.81 3.91
CA VAL A 44 25.34 -16.60 4.74
C VAL A 44 25.46 -18.03 4.20
N LEU A 45 24.35 -18.64 3.81
CA LEU A 45 24.32 -19.99 3.27
C LEU A 45 24.95 -20.03 1.86
N THR A 46 24.69 -19.01 1.04
CA THR A 46 25.36 -18.84 -0.25
C THR A 46 26.88 -18.72 -0.07
N ALA A 47 27.35 -17.89 0.85
CA ALA A 47 28.77 -17.72 1.13
C ALA A 47 29.42 -19.02 1.63
N TYR A 48 28.70 -19.80 2.43
CA TYR A 48 29.14 -21.13 2.85
C TYR A 48 29.25 -22.11 1.66
N GLN A 49 28.27 -22.12 0.77
CA GLN A 49 28.28 -22.98 -0.41
C GLN A 49 29.42 -22.62 -1.37
N VAL A 50 29.68 -21.33 -1.55
CA VAL A 50 30.81 -20.82 -2.37
C VAL A 50 32.16 -21.16 -1.74
N SER A 51 32.29 -21.03 -0.42
CA SER A 51 33.56 -21.29 0.28
C SER A 51 33.88 -22.79 0.40
N THR A 52 32.88 -23.65 0.50
CA THR A 52 33.06 -25.11 0.57
C THR A 52 33.07 -25.79 -0.80
N GLY A 53 32.46 -25.18 -1.82
CA GLY A 53 32.30 -25.77 -3.16
C GLY A 53 31.39 -27.00 -3.18
N LEU A 54 30.72 -27.32 -2.06
CA LEU A 54 29.85 -28.48 -1.94
C LEU A 54 28.40 -28.09 -2.20
N PRO A 55 27.63 -28.93 -2.92
CA PRO A 55 26.20 -28.72 -3.06
C PRO A 55 25.51 -28.88 -1.71
N LEU A 56 24.45 -28.11 -1.51
CA LEU A 56 23.60 -28.26 -0.33
C LEU A 56 22.92 -29.63 -0.33
N SER A 57 22.95 -30.31 0.83
CA SER A 57 22.30 -31.61 0.99
C SER A 57 20.79 -31.50 0.83
N ASP A 58 20.17 -32.52 0.25
CA ASP A 58 18.73 -32.53 0.01
C ASP A 58 17.94 -32.47 1.32
N SER A 59 18.49 -33.00 2.41
CA SER A 59 17.92 -32.88 3.76
C SER A 59 17.78 -31.43 4.24
N VAL A 60 18.77 -30.59 3.95
CA VAL A 60 18.77 -29.18 4.37
C VAL A 60 17.83 -28.38 3.46
N LYS A 61 17.82 -28.67 2.15
CA LYS A 61 16.84 -28.06 1.24
C LYS A 61 15.41 -28.36 1.68
N GLN A 62 15.13 -29.62 2.03
CA GLN A 62 13.82 -30.04 2.53
C GLN A 62 13.45 -29.31 3.84
N ASN A 63 14.42 -29.14 4.75
CA ASN A 63 14.18 -28.43 6.00
C ASN A 63 13.84 -26.94 5.78
N ILE A 64 14.55 -26.28 4.85
CA ILE A 64 14.28 -24.90 4.46
C ILE A 64 12.88 -24.79 3.83
N ASP A 65 12.55 -25.70 2.92
CA ASP A 65 11.25 -25.74 2.24
C ASP A 65 10.08 -25.91 3.23
N GLU A 66 10.24 -26.83 4.19
CA GLU A 66 9.27 -27.05 5.25
C GLU A 66 9.09 -25.81 6.14
N HIS A 67 10.20 -25.15 6.50
CA HIS A 67 10.14 -23.90 7.28
C HIS A 67 9.45 -22.77 6.52
N LEU A 68 9.75 -22.58 5.24
CA LEU A 68 9.10 -21.55 4.42
C LEU A 68 7.60 -21.83 4.30
N SER A 69 7.21 -23.09 4.10
CA SER A 69 5.81 -23.52 4.03
C SER A 69 5.07 -23.27 5.34
N GLN A 70 5.63 -23.70 6.47
CA GLN A 70 5.04 -23.45 7.80
C GLN A 70 4.93 -21.95 8.09
N LEU A 71 5.94 -21.17 7.73
CA LEU A 71 5.91 -19.72 7.90
C LEU A 71 4.78 -19.10 7.08
N GLN A 72 4.62 -19.50 5.82
CA GLN A 72 3.53 -19.03 4.96
C GLN A 72 2.15 -19.40 5.52
N GLU A 73 1.98 -20.62 6.06
CA GLU A 73 0.74 -21.02 6.72
C GLU A 73 0.45 -20.19 7.97
N ASN A 74 1.48 -19.91 8.78
CA ASN A 74 1.34 -19.06 9.95
C ASN A 74 0.94 -17.63 9.55
N PHE A 75 1.52 -17.07 8.50
CA PHE A 75 1.12 -15.76 7.98
C PHE A 75 -0.37 -15.74 7.60
N LYS A 76 -0.85 -16.74 6.85
CA LYS A 76 -2.27 -16.87 6.50
C LYS A 76 -3.17 -17.04 7.73
N ARG A 77 -2.69 -17.73 8.77
CA ARG A 77 -3.42 -17.97 10.01
C ARG A 77 -3.53 -16.72 10.88
N TYR A 78 -2.46 -15.94 10.98
CA TYR A 78 -2.42 -14.73 11.83
C TYR A 78 -3.00 -13.51 11.12
N PHE A 79 -2.98 -13.47 9.78
CA PHE A 79 -3.52 -12.38 8.96
C PHE A 79 -4.59 -12.91 7.98
N PRO A 80 -5.70 -13.47 8.48
CA PRO A 80 -6.77 -13.98 7.63
C PRO A 80 -7.46 -12.80 6.91
N ASP A 81 -7.59 -12.93 5.59
CA ASP A 81 -8.24 -11.99 4.69
C ASP A 81 -7.85 -10.51 4.89
N SER A 82 -6.77 -10.11 4.23
CA SER A 82 -6.40 -8.70 3.98
C SER A 82 -7.43 -7.93 3.11
N GLN A 83 -8.67 -8.43 2.97
CA GLN A 83 -9.81 -7.66 2.44
C GLN A 83 -9.99 -6.34 3.17
N ARG A 84 -9.64 -6.29 4.46
CA ARG A 84 -9.63 -5.06 5.23
C ARG A 84 -8.66 -4.03 4.64
N ALA A 85 -7.52 -4.43 4.09
CA ALA A 85 -6.60 -3.53 3.39
C ALA A 85 -7.08 -3.16 1.97
N GLN A 86 -7.80 -4.07 1.28
CA GLN A 86 -8.37 -3.82 -0.05
C GLN A 86 -9.44 -2.72 -0.01
N ASN A 87 -10.33 -2.77 0.98
CA ASN A 87 -11.38 -1.76 1.18
C ASN A 87 -10.83 -0.40 1.64
N LEU A 88 -9.55 -0.34 2.00
CA LEU A 88 -8.87 0.88 2.44
C LEU A 88 -7.86 1.39 1.39
N GLN A 89 -7.76 0.74 0.22
CA GLN A 89 -6.88 1.19 -0.88
C GLN A 89 -7.24 2.59 -1.36
N TRP A 90 -8.52 2.98 -1.30
CA TRP A 90 -8.94 4.33 -1.63
C TRP A 90 -8.31 5.39 -0.72
N MET A 91 -7.92 5.05 0.51
CA MET A 91 -7.21 5.98 1.39
C MET A 91 -5.75 6.17 0.96
N LYS A 92 -5.12 5.15 0.36
CA LYS A 92 -3.76 5.25 -0.21
C LYS A 92 -3.77 5.96 -1.56
N PHE A 93 -4.76 5.65 -2.39
CA PHE A 93 -4.88 6.13 -3.76
C PHE A 93 -6.26 6.73 -4.03
N PRO A 94 -6.64 7.85 -3.38
CA PRO A 94 -7.98 8.42 -3.50
C PRO A 94 -8.33 8.83 -4.93
N PHE A 95 -7.32 9.23 -5.71
CA PHE A 95 -7.50 9.65 -7.11
C PHE A 95 -7.68 8.50 -8.11
N GLN A 96 -7.37 7.27 -7.69
CA GLN A 96 -7.45 6.05 -8.51
C GLN A 96 -8.56 5.10 -8.04
N ALA A 97 -9.14 5.37 -6.87
CA ALA A 97 -10.22 4.57 -6.32
C ALA A 97 -11.44 4.53 -7.26
N VAL A 98 -12.18 3.43 -7.24
CA VAL A 98 -13.52 3.39 -7.85
C VAL A 98 -14.52 3.67 -6.73
N PRO A 99 -15.25 4.80 -6.74
CA PRO A 99 -16.26 5.07 -5.73
C PRO A 99 -17.36 4.00 -5.81
N SER A 100 -17.45 3.15 -4.79
CA SER A 100 -18.47 2.11 -4.68
C SER A 100 -19.01 2.04 -3.25
N GLN A 101 -20.23 1.52 -3.10
CA GLN A 101 -20.86 1.37 -1.77
C GLN A 101 -20.09 0.38 -0.87
N ASP A 102 -19.27 -0.49 -1.48
CA ASP A 102 -18.42 -1.46 -0.78
C ASP A 102 -17.28 -0.81 0.04
N LEU A 103 -17.02 0.49 -0.18
CA LEU A 103 -16.04 1.27 0.60
C LEU A 103 -16.53 1.62 2.01
N GLY A 104 -17.80 1.35 2.34
CA GLY A 104 -18.40 1.72 3.63
C GLY A 104 -18.56 3.23 3.83
N LEU A 105 -18.52 3.98 2.74
CA LEU A 105 -18.70 5.44 2.71
C LEU A 105 -20.19 5.77 2.50
N SER A 106 -20.66 6.84 3.13
CA SER A 106 -21.97 7.42 2.86
C SER A 106 -22.04 8.02 1.46
N GLN A 107 -23.26 8.24 0.95
CA GLN A 107 -23.48 8.86 -0.37
C GLN A 107 -22.75 10.21 -0.52
N ALA A 108 -22.77 11.05 0.53
CA ALA A 108 -22.09 12.34 0.52
C ALA A 108 -20.56 12.22 0.46
N GLU A 109 -19.99 11.20 1.12
CA GLU A 109 -18.54 10.93 1.11
C GLU A 109 -18.09 10.36 -0.24
N LEU A 110 -18.92 9.53 -0.88
CA LEU A 110 -18.67 9.05 -2.25
C LEU A 110 -18.66 10.20 -3.26
N GLU A 111 -19.60 11.14 -3.17
CA GLU A 111 -19.63 12.35 -4.01
C GLU A 111 -18.43 13.27 -3.76
N ALA A 112 -18.01 13.39 -2.49
CA ALA A 112 -16.78 14.11 -2.15
C ALA A 112 -15.53 13.44 -2.76
N LEU A 113 -15.45 12.10 -2.72
CA LEU A 113 -14.37 11.34 -3.36
C LEU A 113 -14.34 11.55 -4.88
N VAL A 114 -15.50 11.51 -5.55
CA VAL A 114 -15.62 11.83 -7.00
C VAL A 114 -15.12 13.24 -7.29
N THR A 115 -15.50 14.22 -6.47
CA THR A 115 -15.05 15.61 -6.62
C THR A 115 -13.53 15.74 -6.48
N LEU A 116 -12.94 15.03 -5.52
CA LEU A 116 -11.48 14.98 -5.34
C LEU A 116 -10.78 14.34 -6.54
N GLN A 117 -11.36 13.29 -7.12
CA GLN A 117 -10.83 12.59 -8.29
C GLN A 117 -10.82 13.41 -9.58
N VAL A 118 -11.73 14.38 -9.70
CA VAL A 118 -11.78 15.32 -10.83
C VAL A 118 -10.73 16.43 -10.65
N ASN A 119 -10.47 16.83 -9.41
CA ASN A 119 -9.56 17.95 -9.09
C ASN A 119 -8.08 17.52 -8.95
N ARG A 120 -7.64 16.56 -9.78
CA ARG A 120 -6.32 15.86 -9.72
C ARG A 120 -5.08 16.75 -9.62
N GLY A 121 -5.23 18.07 -9.83
CA GLY A 121 -4.15 19.06 -9.78
C GLY A 121 -3.88 19.69 -8.40
N ARG A 122 -4.66 19.41 -7.34
CA ARG A 122 -4.42 20.03 -6.02
C ARG A 122 -4.15 18.97 -4.95
N LYS A 123 -2.87 18.79 -4.58
CA LYS A 123 -2.44 18.22 -3.29
C LYS A 123 -2.97 19.14 -2.17
N VAL A 124 -4.26 19.07 -1.84
CA VAL A 124 -4.77 19.76 -0.65
C VAL A 124 -4.45 18.86 0.53
N VAL A 125 -3.65 19.40 1.44
CA VAL A 125 -3.20 18.79 2.68
C VAL A 125 -4.43 18.48 3.55
N MET A 126 -4.93 17.26 3.48
CA MET A 126 -6.08 16.82 4.29
C MET A 126 -5.59 16.27 5.63
N PHE A 127 -4.96 17.14 6.44
CA PHE A 127 -4.89 17.01 7.89
C PHE A 127 -4.81 18.42 8.47
N GLY A 128 -5.96 19.02 8.74
CA GLY A 128 -6.02 20.36 9.31
C GLY A 128 -7.46 20.82 9.44
N HIS A 129 -7.94 20.85 10.68
CA HIS A 129 -9.21 21.43 11.09
C HIS A 129 -9.44 22.83 10.49
N GLY A 130 -10.70 23.15 10.20
CA GLY A 130 -11.16 24.54 10.10
C GLY A 130 -11.98 24.85 8.86
N VAL A 131 -13.27 24.57 8.94
CA VAL A 131 -14.27 25.28 8.14
C VAL A 131 -14.14 26.77 8.46
N SER A 132 -13.92 27.61 7.43
CA SER A 132 -14.45 28.97 7.47
C SER A 132 -14.78 29.47 6.06
N PRO A 133 -16.01 29.92 5.81
CA PRO A 133 -16.46 30.40 4.50
C PRO A 133 -16.22 31.90 4.42
N HIS A 134 -15.19 32.35 3.72
CA HIS A 134 -15.09 33.76 3.33
C HIS A 134 -14.22 33.89 2.09
N ASN A 135 -14.87 33.88 0.93
CA ASN A 135 -14.79 34.96 -0.05
C ASN A 135 -15.57 34.55 -1.31
N ALA A 136 -16.90 34.53 -1.20
CA ALA A 136 -17.75 34.81 -2.33
C ALA A 136 -18.16 36.28 -2.20
N SER A 137 -17.44 37.18 -2.85
CA SER A 137 -17.96 38.40 -3.49
C SER A 137 -16.80 39.32 -3.84
N GLY A 138 -16.53 39.45 -5.13
CA GLY A 138 -15.48 40.34 -5.62
C GLY A 138 -15.59 40.61 -7.11
N CYS A 139 -16.49 41.52 -7.46
CA CYS A 139 -16.52 42.34 -8.67
C CYS A 139 -16.98 41.71 -9.99
N LEU A 140 -18.25 42.05 -10.26
CA LEU A 140 -18.89 42.32 -11.54
C LEU A 140 -18.01 43.07 -12.58
N GLU A 141 -18.27 42.71 -13.84
CA GLU A 141 -18.45 43.58 -15.02
C GLU A 141 -17.28 43.99 -15.94
N MET A 142 -17.55 43.78 -17.23
CA MET A 142 -17.10 44.49 -18.45
C MET A 142 -15.74 44.11 -19.09
N LEU A 143 -15.76 43.41 -20.24
CA LEU A 143 -15.66 44.06 -21.58
C LEU A 143 -15.78 43.05 -22.77
N ARG A 144 -16.95 43.08 -23.43
CA ARG A 144 -17.31 42.88 -24.86
C ARG A 144 -16.75 41.73 -25.76
N PRO A 145 -17.58 41.27 -26.73
CA PRO A 145 -17.27 40.15 -27.63
C PRO A 145 -16.36 40.55 -28.80
N SER A 146 -15.41 39.68 -29.13
CA SER A 146 -14.57 39.80 -30.33
C SER A 146 -15.30 39.22 -31.55
N LYS A 147 -15.51 40.07 -32.57
CA LYS A 147 -16.02 39.68 -33.88
C LYS A 147 -15.00 38.81 -34.63
N ARG A 148 -15.47 37.73 -35.29
CA ARG A 148 -14.96 37.34 -36.62
C ARG A 148 -15.95 36.44 -37.40
N THR A 149 -16.47 37.01 -38.49
CA THR A 149 -16.75 36.42 -39.84
C THR A 149 -17.66 35.19 -39.98
N ALA A 150 -18.82 35.39 -40.60
CA ALA A 150 -19.00 35.21 -42.05
C ALA A 150 -20.10 36.17 -42.54
#